data_AF-A0A923CI70-F1
#
_entry.id   AF-A0A923CI70-F1
#
_cell.length_a   1.000
_cell.length_b   1.000
_cell.length_c   1.000
_cell.angle_alpha   90.00
_cell.angle_beta   90.00
_cell.angle_gamma   90.00
#
_symmetry.space_group_name_H-M   'P 1'
#
loop_
_entity.id
_entity.type
_entity.pdbx_description
1 polymer ?
#
loop_
_entity_poly.entity_id
_entity_poly.type
_entity_poly.pdbx_seq_one_letter_code
_entity_poly.pdbx_strand_id
1 'polypeptide(L)'
;MRHLLKFFIILVTLVLFSSLLIAQPKYRTFNQNSLSDKKAKAGKVLSNTVSFVFTNDSTGIPVNSLHARINSRIISVIDNGGFTTIDINEKGKVINATGKTILAGESVTLSFNLEKKAPGAQAIKWYWDVDGSQVGTVRYPIAGTYAPIQNQPNGGNMLEYIYKNIITRPAGLVVGNVTDTSGVGWIRYMKADKKYFPHTGIARCFDAIATGSSRTKPFDKEIKNPHVKKHNNRLLGELHALKLAIIANDSGATEPLDTTALGDLIYNDFANPTDPCNGFTLRQVAGFTDSALTYCNHFDLNPDLYAQLDATIGKINSAFDGEYIAISFIPFVLAGTHTVAEVPFIHPNPSPVPMTRRVPQFSIIDQAPEQFILAQNYPNPFNPITTIEFNLPEPSIVTLKVYNLLGQVVATLIEHEAIEDGEQSVDFDASTLTSGIYFYKIDAQGTGEKQQQIHAVRRMILVK
;
A
#
# COMPACT_ATOMS: atom_id res chain seq x y z
N MET A 1 -32.33 44.78 6.87
CA MET A 1 -31.04 44.42 7.50
C MET A 1 -31.06 43.09 8.29
N ARG A 2 -31.99 42.86 9.24
CA ARG A 2 -32.02 41.60 10.04
C ARG A 2 -32.21 40.30 9.24
N HIS A 3 -32.93 40.33 8.11
CA HIS A 3 -33.11 39.15 7.25
C HIS A 3 -31.89 38.81 6.40
N LEU A 4 -31.13 39.81 5.93
CA LEU A 4 -29.86 39.59 5.22
C LEU A 4 -28.78 39.02 6.15
N LEU A 5 -28.74 39.48 7.42
CA LEU A 5 -27.78 38.94 8.39
C LEU A 5 -28.07 37.48 8.76
N LYS A 6 -29.35 37.09 8.86
CA LYS A 6 -29.74 35.68 9.06
C LYS A 6 -29.42 34.81 7.85
N PHE A 7 -29.63 35.32 6.63
CA PHE A 7 -29.27 34.59 5.40
C PHE A 7 -27.75 34.43 5.27
N PHE A 8 -26.97 35.45 5.62
CA PHE A 8 -25.51 35.39 5.60
C PHE A 8 -24.96 34.45 6.67
N ILE A 9 -25.54 34.44 7.88
CA ILE A 9 -25.16 33.49 8.94
C ILE A 9 -25.51 32.06 8.54
N ILE A 10 -26.69 31.82 7.94
CA ILE A 10 -27.11 30.49 7.46
C ILE A 10 -26.23 30.04 6.29
N LEU A 11 -25.87 30.91 5.36
CA LEU A 11 -25.00 30.58 4.23
C LEU A 11 -23.56 30.33 4.70
N VAL A 12 -23.03 31.11 5.65
CA VAL A 12 -21.72 30.90 6.26
C VAL A 12 -21.69 29.64 7.12
N THR A 13 -22.76 29.30 7.84
CA THR A 13 -22.86 28.02 8.56
C THR A 13 -23.06 26.84 7.62
N LEU A 14 -23.78 26.98 6.49
CA LEU A 14 -23.90 25.91 5.49
C LEU A 14 -22.56 25.66 4.77
N VAL A 15 -21.81 26.73 4.45
CA VAL A 15 -20.49 26.62 3.81
C VAL A 15 -19.47 26.02 4.79
N LEU A 16 -19.48 26.44 6.07
CA LEU A 16 -18.62 25.88 7.12
C LEU A 16 -18.99 24.43 7.51
N PHE A 17 -20.26 24.01 7.39
CA PHE A 17 -20.66 22.62 7.58
C PHE A 17 -20.41 21.74 6.34
N SER A 18 -20.44 22.31 5.13
CA SER A 18 -20.12 21.56 3.91
C SER A 18 -18.63 21.24 3.76
N SER A 19 -17.75 22.00 4.43
CA SER A 19 -16.30 21.76 4.46
C SER A 19 -15.84 20.74 5.51
N LEU A 20 -16.73 20.15 6.32
CA LEU A 20 -16.36 19.29 7.46
C LEU A 20 -16.78 17.81 7.36
N LEU A 21 -17.02 17.30 6.15
CA LEU A 21 -17.25 15.87 5.91
C LEU A 21 -16.50 15.35 4.68
N ILE A 22 -15.31 15.90 4.41
CA ILE A 22 -14.33 15.15 3.60
C ILE A 22 -13.83 14.02 4.52
N ALA A 23 -14.21 12.78 4.21
CA ALA A 23 -13.70 11.62 4.90
C ALA A 23 -12.16 11.66 4.84
N GLN A 24 -11.51 11.62 6.01
CA GLN A 24 -10.04 11.60 6.08
C GLN A 24 -9.50 10.38 5.33
N PRO A 25 -8.38 10.51 4.59
CA PRO A 25 -7.81 9.40 3.86
C PRO A 25 -7.42 8.28 4.81
N LYS A 26 -7.76 7.05 4.41
CA LYS A 26 -7.35 5.83 5.12
C LYS A 26 -6.15 5.22 4.42
N TYR A 27 -5.20 4.75 5.21
CA TYR A 27 -3.96 4.16 4.73
C TYR A 27 -3.95 2.66 5.01
N ARG A 28 -3.01 1.95 4.39
CA ARG A 28 -2.78 0.53 4.64
C ARG A 28 -1.29 0.22 4.72
N THR A 29 -0.92 -0.53 5.75
CA THR A 29 0.39 -1.15 5.89
C THR A 29 0.23 -2.67 5.92
N PHE A 30 1.36 -3.38 5.86
CA PHE A 30 1.39 -4.83 6.00
C PHE A 30 2.45 -5.19 7.03
N ASN A 31 2.16 -6.16 7.90
CA ASN A 31 3.20 -6.86 8.64
C ASN A 31 3.61 -8.14 7.90
N GLN A 32 4.81 -8.62 8.19
CA GLN A 32 5.33 -9.86 7.59
C GLN A 32 4.45 -11.10 7.81
N ASN A 33 3.69 -11.17 8.91
CA ASN A 33 2.82 -12.30 9.21
C ASN A 33 1.63 -12.35 8.25
N SER A 34 1.00 -11.20 8.02
CA SER A 34 -0.11 -11.07 7.08
C SER A 34 0.32 -11.44 5.65
N LEU A 35 1.55 -11.04 5.24
CA LEU A 35 2.11 -11.41 3.94
C LEU A 35 2.51 -12.89 3.83
N SER A 36 2.67 -13.59 4.95
CA SER A 36 2.98 -15.02 4.99
C SER A 36 1.76 -15.92 4.74
N ASP A 37 0.56 -15.35 4.73
CA ASP A 37 -0.70 -16.06 4.53
C ASP A 37 -0.71 -16.88 3.25
N LYS A 38 -1.40 -18.03 3.31
CA LYS A 38 -1.58 -18.86 2.12
C LYS A 38 -2.46 -18.12 1.11
N LYS A 39 -1.95 -17.96 -0.11
CA LYS A 39 -2.74 -17.57 -1.28
C LYS A 39 -4.02 -18.41 -1.34
N ALA A 40 -5.17 -17.75 -1.39
CA ALA A 40 -6.42 -18.45 -1.65
C ALA A 40 -6.37 -19.06 -3.06
N LYS A 41 -6.63 -20.38 -3.18
CA LYS A 41 -6.66 -21.05 -4.49
C LYS A 41 -7.91 -20.61 -5.26
N ALA A 42 -7.73 -20.12 -6.48
CA ALA A 42 -8.84 -19.88 -7.41
C ALA A 42 -9.62 -21.20 -7.61
N GLY A 43 -10.94 -21.16 -7.41
CA GLY A 43 -11.83 -22.32 -7.65
C GLY A 43 -12.21 -23.16 -6.43
N LYS A 44 -11.85 -22.78 -5.20
CA LYS A 44 -12.33 -23.48 -3.97
C LYS A 44 -13.35 -22.71 -3.14
N VAL A 45 -13.84 -21.59 -3.65
CA VAL A 45 -14.81 -20.78 -2.92
C VAL A 45 -16.20 -21.25 -3.30
N LEU A 46 -16.70 -22.17 -2.48
CA LEU A 46 -18.00 -22.76 -2.67
C LEU A 46 -19.04 -21.94 -1.89
N SER A 47 -20.03 -21.38 -2.56
CA SER A 47 -21.12 -20.66 -1.88
C SER A 47 -22.02 -21.64 -1.15
N ASN A 48 -22.28 -21.37 0.14
CA ASN A 48 -23.36 -22.03 0.88
C ASN A 48 -24.72 -21.43 0.51
N THR A 49 -24.78 -20.15 0.15
CA THR A 49 -25.99 -19.50 -0.35
C THR A 49 -26.21 -19.85 -1.82
N VAL A 50 -27.33 -20.50 -2.11
CA VAL A 50 -27.72 -20.95 -3.44
C VAL A 50 -29.16 -20.52 -3.71
N SER A 51 -29.38 -19.93 -4.88
CA SER A 51 -30.68 -19.51 -5.37
C SER A 51 -31.19 -20.47 -6.44
N PHE A 52 -32.49 -20.74 -6.43
CA PHE A 52 -33.18 -21.55 -7.44
C PHE A 52 -34.32 -20.73 -8.02
N VAL A 53 -34.39 -20.68 -9.35
CA VAL A 53 -35.46 -20.00 -10.09
C VAL A 53 -36.47 -21.04 -10.55
N PHE A 54 -37.72 -20.89 -10.13
CA PHE A 54 -38.85 -21.74 -10.52
C PHE A 54 -39.81 -20.92 -11.37
N THR A 55 -40.17 -21.42 -12.55
CA THR A 55 -41.09 -20.71 -13.46
C THR A 55 -42.42 -21.46 -13.52
N ASN A 56 -43.53 -20.75 -13.41
CA ASN A 56 -44.84 -21.30 -13.68
C ASN A 56 -45.03 -21.46 -15.19
N ASP A 57 -44.92 -22.69 -15.67
CA ASP A 57 -45.10 -23.06 -17.07
C ASP A 57 -46.45 -23.74 -17.33
N SER A 58 -47.33 -23.77 -16.34
CA SER A 58 -48.68 -24.30 -16.52
C SER A 58 -49.48 -23.35 -17.42
N THR A 59 -50.02 -23.89 -18.50
CA THR A 59 -50.68 -23.11 -19.56
C THR A 59 -51.94 -22.43 -19.02
N GLY A 60 -51.85 -21.14 -18.71
CA GLY A 60 -52.99 -20.31 -18.29
C GLY A 60 -53.50 -20.57 -16.87
N ILE A 61 -52.81 -21.38 -16.07
CA ILE A 61 -53.24 -21.74 -14.72
C ILE A 61 -52.39 -20.95 -13.70
N PRO A 62 -52.99 -20.11 -12.85
CA PRO A 62 -52.29 -19.54 -11.72
C PRO A 62 -52.04 -20.62 -10.66
N VAL A 63 -50.85 -20.64 -10.09
CA VAL A 63 -50.45 -21.61 -9.05
C VAL A 63 -50.21 -20.90 -7.73
N ASN A 64 -50.41 -21.60 -6.60
CA ASN A 64 -50.29 -20.98 -5.28
C ASN A 64 -49.30 -21.64 -4.32
N SER A 65 -48.77 -22.80 -4.72
CA SER A 65 -47.91 -23.64 -3.88
C SER A 65 -46.80 -24.31 -4.70
N LEU A 66 -45.60 -24.42 -4.14
CA LEU A 66 -44.43 -25.05 -4.76
C LEU A 66 -43.92 -26.20 -3.89
N HIS A 67 -43.72 -27.36 -4.51
CA HIS A 67 -43.03 -28.49 -3.91
C HIS A 67 -41.70 -28.74 -4.60
N ALA A 68 -40.60 -28.74 -3.86
CA ALA A 68 -39.27 -28.95 -4.42
C ALA A 68 -38.37 -29.81 -3.52
N ARG A 69 -37.53 -30.66 -4.12
CA ARG A 69 -36.51 -31.46 -3.44
C ARG A 69 -35.12 -31.04 -3.91
N ILE A 70 -34.26 -30.70 -2.96
CA ILE A 70 -32.86 -30.31 -3.20
C ILE A 70 -31.93 -31.49 -2.93
N ASN A 71 -30.84 -31.61 -3.70
CA ASN A 71 -29.81 -32.64 -3.49
C ASN A 71 -28.88 -32.39 -2.29
N SER A 72 -29.17 -31.36 -1.49
CA SER A 72 -28.43 -30.94 -0.30
C SER A 72 -29.41 -30.65 0.82
N ARG A 73 -28.97 -30.83 2.07
CA ARG A 73 -29.70 -30.32 3.24
C ARG A 73 -29.71 -28.80 3.21
N ILE A 74 -30.85 -28.22 3.55
CA ILE A 74 -31.10 -26.80 3.76
C ILE A 74 -30.82 -26.50 5.23
N ILE A 75 -29.93 -25.54 5.46
CA ILE A 75 -29.53 -25.03 6.79
C ILE A 75 -30.47 -23.90 7.20
N SER A 76 -30.71 -22.94 6.29
CA SER A 76 -31.60 -21.81 6.53
C SER A 76 -32.19 -21.27 5.22
N VAL A 77 -33.35 -20.63 5.33
CA VAL A 77 -33.98 -19.86 4.24
C VAL A 77 -33.41 -18.44 4.28
N ILE A 78 -32.99 -17.92 3.13
CA ILE A 78 -32.49 -16.55 2.96
C ILE A 78 -33.54 -15.68 2.29
N ASP A 79 -34.16 -16.20 1.24
CA ASP A 79 -35.23 -15.54 0.51
C ASP A 79 -36.33 -16.56 0.25
N ASN A 80 -37.54 -16.23 0.72
CA ASN A 80 -38.73 -17.06 0.56
C ASN A 80 -39.49 -16.76 -0.73
N GLY A 81 -38.97 -15.90 -1.62
CA GLY A 81 -39.56 -15.59 -2.91
C GLY A 81 -40.95 -14.96 -2.80
N GLY A 82 -41.32 -14.42 -1.64
CA GLY A 82 -42.64 -13.86 -1.35
C GLY A 82 -43.73 -14.89 -1.02
N PHE A 83 -43.39 -16.17 -0.79
CA PHE A 83 -44.33 -17.12 -0.19
C PHE A 83 -44.62 -16.77 1.27
N THR A 84 -45.85 -17.01 1.71
CA THR A 84 -46.24 -16.72 3.10
C THR A 84 -45.64 -17.74 4.06
N THR A 85 -45.55 -19.00 3.63
CA THR A 85 -44.96 -20.09 4.41
C THR A 85 -43.95 -20.87 3.57
N ILE A 86 -42.90 -21.35 4.23
CA ILE A 86 -41.96 -22.33 3.69
C ILE A 86 -41.71 -23.37 4.76
N ASP A 87 -42.27 -24.56 4.55
CA ASP A 87 -42.05 -25.72 5.40
C ASP A 87 -40.95 -26.60 4.83
N ILE A 88 -39.97 -26.94 5.66
CA ILE A 88 -38.86 -27.82 5.32
C ILE A 88 -38.98 -29.10 6.15
N ASN A 89 -39.03 -30.25 5.48
CA ASN A 89 -39.24 -31.54 6.16
C ASN A 89 -38.06 -31.98 7.04
N GLU A 90 -38.26 -33.02 7.88
CA GLU A 90 -37.32 -33.47 8.94
C GLU A 90 -35.89 -33.82 8.46
N LYS A 91 -35.70 -34.16 7.18
CA LYS A 91 -34.36 -34.41 6.61
C LYS A 91 -33.73 -33.18 5.94
N GLY A 92 -34.43 -32.05 5.97
CA GLY A 92 -33.96 -30.75 5.48
C GLY A 92 -33.83 -30.65 3.97
N LYS A 93 -34.51 -31.47 3.16
CA LYS A 93 -34.28 -31.53 1.70
C LYS A 93 -35.50 -31.25 0.85
N VAL A 94 -36.69 -31.24 1.43
CA VAL A 94 -37.94 -30.98 0.71
C VAL A 94 -38.51 -29.66 1.21
N ILE A 95 -38.90 -28.82 0.26
CA ILE A 95 -39.50 -27.52 0.43
C ILE A 95 -40.97 -27.67 0.05
N ASN A 96 -41.86 -27.22 0.93
CA ASN A 96 -43.26 -26.96 0.64
C ASN A 96 -43.51 -25.47 0.89
N ALA A 97 -43.63 -24.67 -0.16
CA ALA A 97 -43.85 -23.23 -0.06
C ALA A 97 -45.27 -22.90 -0.49
N THR A 98 -46.04 -22.14 0.30
CA THR A 98 -47.44 -21.82 0.00
C THR A 98 -47.78 -20.36 0.29
N GLY A 99 -48.94 -19.91 -0.20
CA GLY A 99 -49.46 -18.57 0.07
C GLY A 99 -48.91 -17.48 -0.83
N LYS A 100 -48.48 -17.80 -2.06
CA LYS A 100 -48.18 -16.82 -3.11
C LYS A 100 -48.80 -17.25 -4.43
N THR A 101 -49.66 -16.40 -5.01
CA THR A 101 -50.16 -16.61 -6.37
C THR A 101 -49.10 -16.24 -7.39
N ILE A 102 -48.85 -17.13 -8.35
CA ILE A 102 -47.87 -16.95 -9.43
C ILE A 102 -48.59 -17.21 -10.75
N LEU A 103 -48.61 -16.21 -11.63
CA LEU A 103 -49.29 -16.31 -12.92
C LEU A 103 -48.50 -17.18 -13.91
N ALA A 104 -49.18 -17.69 -14.93
CA ALA A 104 -48.52 -18.45 -16.00
C ALA A 104 -47.47 -17.57 -16.70
N GLY A 105 -46.25 -18.10 -16.83
CA GLY A 105 -45.08 -17.42 -17.38
C GLY A 105 -44.21 -16.69 -16.36
N GLU A 106 -44.67 -16.51 -15.11
CA GLU A 106 -43.89 -15.83 -14.08
C GLU A 106 -42.88 -16.75 -13.40
N SER A 107 -41.77 -16.19 -12.94
CA SER A 107 -40.75 -16.90 -12.16
C SER A 107 -40.68 -16.39 -10.73
N VAL A 108 -40.35 -17.29 -9.80
CA VAL A 108 -40.00 -16.98 -8.42
C VAL A 108 -38.61 -17.49 -8.12
N THR A 109 -37.85 -16.73 -7.33
CA THR A 109 -36.54 -17.12 -6.85
C THR A 109 -36.62 -17.47 -5.38
N LEU A 110 -36.07 -18.61 -4.99
CA LEU A 110 -35.89 -19.02 -3.59
C LEU A 110 -34.40 -19.15 -3.29
N SER A 111 -33.95 -18.60 -2.18
CA SER A 111 -32.53 -18.63 -1.77
C SER A 111 -32.35 -19.32 -0.43
N PHE A 112 -31.35 -20.20 -0.34
CA PHE A 112 -31.10 -21.04 0.83
C PHE A 112 -29.62 -21.11 1.16
N ASN A 113 -29.30 -21.27 2.44
CA ASN A 113 -28.00 -21.81 2.85
C ASN A 113 -28.05 -23.33 2.82
N LEU A 114 -27.14 -23.98 2.10
CA LEU A 114 -27.07 -25.42 1.91
C LEU A 114 -25.83 -26.04 2.57
N GLU A 115 -25.95 -27.27 3.03
CA GLU A 115 -24.85 -28.07 3.59
C GLU A 115 -23.79 -28.44 2.53
N LYS A 116 -24.24 -28.92 1.36
CA LYS A 116 -23.40 -29.11 0.18
C LYS A 116 -23.31 -27.79 -0.59
N LYS A 117 -22.11 -27.22 -0.60
CA LYS A 117 -21.80 -25.93 -1.23
C LYS A 117 -21.77 -26.02 -2.76
N ALA A 118 -22.07 -24.93 -3.47
CA ALA A 118 -22.05 -24.87 -4.93
C ALA A 118 -20.63 -24.62 -5.50
N PRO A 119 -20.26 -25.11 -6.71
CA PRO A 119 -21.12 -25.76 -7.72
C PRO A 119 -21.56 -27.18 -7.36
N GLY A 120 -22.74 -27.58 -7.87
CA GLY A 120 -23.28 -28.94 -7.75
C GLY A 120 -24.55 -29.08 -6.90
N ALA A 121 -25.10 -27.98 -6.38
CA ALA A 121 -26.42 -27.94 -5.77
C ALA A 121 -27.51 -27.89 -6.85
N GLN A 122 -28.54 -28.72 -6.72
CA GLN A 122 -29.61 -28.85 -7.70
C GLN A 122 -30.96 -29.06 -7.00
N ALA A 123 -32.01 -28.44 -7.55
CA ALA A 123 -33.38 -28.85 -7.32
C ALA A 123 -33.62 -30.08 -8.19
N ILE A 124 -33.56 -31.27 -7.58
CA ILE A 124 -33.59 -32.55 -8.29
C ILE A 124 -34.99 -32.97 -8.68
N LYS A 125 -36.04 -32.50 -8.00
CA LYS A 125 -37.43 -32.80 -8.33
C LYS A 125 -38.30 -31.64 -7.85
N TRP A 126 -39.18 -31.10 -8.69
CA TRP A 126 -40.11 -30.06 -8.24
C TRP A 126 -41.38 -30.00 -9.11
N TYR A 127 -42.45 -29.42 -8.57
CA TYR A 127 -43.74 -29.23 -9.24
C TYR A 127 -44.57 -28.13 -8.56
N TRP A 128 -45.55 -27.61 -9.28
CA TRP A 128 -46.52 -26.64 -8.79
C TRP A 128 -47.80 -27.32 -8.32
N ASP A 129 -48.43 -26.74 -7.30
CA ASP A 129 -49.72 -27.16 -6.77
C ASP A 129 -50.71 -25.99 -6.74
N VAL A 130 -51.99 -26.35 -6.84
CA VAL A 130 -53.13 -25.48 -6.52
C VAL A 130 -53.93 -26.18 -5.43
N ASP A 131 -53.99 -25.58 -4.24
CA ASP A 131 -54.79 -26.07 -3.12
C ASP A 131 -54.54 -27.56 -2.76
N GLY A 132 -53.27 -27.98 -2.84
CA GLY A 132 -52.84 -29.36 -2.51
C GLY A 132 -53.01 -30.38 -3.63
N SER A 133 -53.40 -29.95 -4.83
CA SER A 133 -53.43 -30.79 -6.03
C SER A 133 -52.32 -30.40 -7.01
N GLN A 134 -51.53 -31.38 -7.44
CA GLN A 134 -50.46 -31.16 -8.41
C GLN A 134 -50.99 -30.65 -9.75
N VAL A 135 -50.39 -29.55 -10.21
CA VAL A 135 -50.64 -28.93 -11.51
C VAL A 135 -49.39 -29.01 -12.37
N GLY A 136 -49.55 -29.58 -13.57
CA GLY A 136 -48.47 -29.72 -14.53
C GLY A 136 -47.55 -30.92 -14.29
N THR A 137 -46.46 -30.97 -15.04
CA THR A 137 -45.50 -32.09 -15.03
C THR A 137 -44.43 -31.89 -13.98
N VAL A 138 -44.08 -32.95 -13.25
CA VAL A 138 -42.91 -32.95 -12.36
C VAL A 138 -41.63 -32.70 -13.16
N ARG A 139 -40.81 -31.76 -12.70
CA ARG A 139 -39.59 -31.29 -13.36
C ARG A 139 -38.32 -31.81 -12.67
N TYR A 140 -37.27 -31.99 -13.48
CA TYR A 140 -35.93 -32.49 -13.09
C TYR A 140 -34.85 -31.81 -13.96
N PRO A 141 -33.59 -31.76 -13.52
CA PRO A 141 -33.08 -30.99 -12.40
C PRO A 141 -32.75 -29.52 -12.79
N ILE A 142 -32.99 -28.57 -11.90
CA ILE A 142 -32.54 -27.17 -12.07
C ILE A 142 -31.25 -26.96 -11.28
N ALA A 143 -30.23 -26.42 -11.94
CA ALA A 143 -28.98 -26.04 -11.29
C ALA A 143 -29.19 -24.79 -10.43
N GLY A 144 -28.72 -24.84 -9.18
CA GLY A 144 -28.72 -23.66 -8.32
C GLY A 144 -27.72 -22.63 -8.83
N THR A 145 -28.15 -21.38 -8.88
CA THR A 145 -27.27 -20.24 -9.13
C THR A 145 -26.67 -19.77 -7.82
N TYR A 146 -25.46 -19.23 -7.86
CA TYR A 146 -24.78 -18.71 -6.69
C TYR A 146 -23.94 -17.51 -7.12
N ALA A 147 -23.89 -16.50 -6.26
CA ALA A 147 -22.82 -15.52 -6.38
C ALA A 147 -21.50 -16.27 -6.13
N PRO A 148 -20.48 -16.16 -7.01
CA PRO A 148 -19.16 -16.62 -6.67
C PRO A 148 -18.78 -15.93 -5.36
N ILE A 149 -18.44 -16.69 -4.32
CA ILE A 149 -17.75 -16.07 -3.19
C ILE A 149 -16.44 -15.57 -3.78
N GLN A 150 -16.35 -14.25 -3.96
CA GLN A 150 -15.07 -13.60 -4.20
C GLN A 150 -14.24 -13.91 -2.96
N ASN A 151 -13.12 -14.64 -3.11
CA ASN A 151 -12.19 -14.78 -2.00
C ASN A 151 -11.89 -13.36 -1.53
N GLN A 152 -12.17 -13.06 -0.26
CA GLN A 152 -11.64 -11.85 0.30
C GLN A 152 -10.12 -11.88 0.09
N PRO A 153 -9.53 -10.79 -0.42
CA PRO A 153 -8.09 -10.73 -0.59
C PRO A 153 -7.42 -11.02 0.75
N ASN A 154 -6.21 -11.57 0.70
CA ASN A 154 -5.37 -11.73 1.87
C ASN A 154 -3.94 -11.28 1.56
N GLY A 155 -3.08 -11.21 2.56
CA GLY A 155 -1.71 -10.74 2.36
C GLY A 155 -0.92 -11.60 1.37
N GLY A 156 -1.20 -12.91 1.30
CA GLY A 156 -0.60 -13.79 0.29
C GLY A 156 -1.01 -13.45 -1.16
N ASN A 157 -2.28 -13.08 -1.39
CA ASN A 157 -2.75 -12.59 -2.68
C ASN A 157 -2.11 -11.24 -3.03
N MET A 158 -2.02 -10.33 -2.04
CA MET A 158 -1.44 -9.00 -2.22
C MET A 158 0.06 -9.09 -2.56
N LEU A 159 0.81 -9.89 -1.81
CA LEU A 159 2.23 -10.14 -2.05
C LEU A 159 2.48 -10.61 -3.49
N GLU A 160 1.69 -11.58 -3.97
CA GLU A 160 1.82 -12.07 -5.34
C GLU A 160 1.48 -11.01 -6.39
N TYR A 161 0.45 -10.20 -6.16
CA TYR A 161 0.08 -9.12 -7.06
C TYR A 161 1.24 -8.14 -7.25
N ILE A 162 1.84 -7.67 -6.14
CA ILE A 162 2.96 -6.72 -6.18
C ILE A 162 4.14 -7.31 -6.96
N TYR A 163 4.56 -8.54 -6.68
CA TYR A 163 5.69 -9.17 -7.37
C TYR A 163 5.43 -9.54 -8.83
N LYS A 164 4.17 -9.68 -9.23
CA LYS A 164 3.81 -10.05 -10.60
C LYS A 164 3.63 -8.83 -11.49
N ASN A 165 3.03 -7.77 -10.96
CA ASN A 165 2.54 -6.65 -11.77
C ASN A 165 3.27 -5.33 -11.52
N ILE A 166 3.91 -5.16 -10.36
CA ILE A 166 4.56 -3.89 -9.98
C ILE A 166 6.08 -4.05 -9.98
N ILE A 167 6.59 -5.04 -9.24
CA ILE A 167 8.03 -5.31 -9.15
C ILE A 167 8.46 -6.16 -10.34
N THR A 168 9.38 -5.65 -11.16
CA THR A 168 9.88 -6.40 -12.31
C THR A 168 10.72 -7.60 -11.82
N ARG A 169 10.50 -8.78 -12.41
CA ARG A 169 11.28 -9.99 -12.07
C ARG A 169 12.80 -9.83 -12.15
N PRO A 170 13.41 -9.16 -13.15
CA PRO A 170 14.87 -9.01 -13.17
C PRO A 170 15.40 -8.05 -12.11
N ALA A 171 14.63 -7.03 -11.71
CA ALA A 171 15.05 -6.09 -10.68
C ALA A 171 14.74 -6.60 -9.26
N GLY A 172 13.58 -7.19 -9.01
CA GLY A 172 13.18 -7.58 -7.65
C GLY A 172 13.10 -6.41 -6.66
N LEU A 173 12.84 -6.72 -5.39
CA LEU A 173 12.88 -5.78 -4.28
C LEU A 173 14.19 -5.94 -3.51
N VAL A 174 14.94 -4.85 -3.41
CA VAL A 174 16.21 -4.82 -2.67
C VAL A 174 15.94 -4.45 -1.21
N VAL A 175 16.64 -5.09 -0.29
CA VAL A 175 16.81 -4.66 1.10
C VAL A 175 18.31 -4.53 1.38
N GLY A 176 18.73 -3.40 1.94
CA GLY A 176 20.12 -2.96 2.00
C GLY A 176 20.51 -2.01 0.88
N ASN A 177 21.63 -1.33 1.06
CA ASN A 177 22.24 -0.46 0.07
C ASN A 177 23.14 -1.26 -0.91
N VAL A 178 23.03 -0.96 -2.21
CA VAL A 178 23.70 -1.69 -3.31
C VAL A 178 24.84 -0.87 -3.93
N THR A 179 25.00 0.40 -3.53
CA THR A 179 25.92 1.35 -4.18
C THR A 179 27.39 0.96 -4.03
N ASP A 180 27.74 0.13 -3.05
CA ASP A 180 29.05 -0.49 -2.91
C ASP A 180 28.90 -2.00 -2.68
N THR A 181 29.25 -2.82 -3.69
CA THR A 181 29.15 -4.29 -3.56
C THR A 181 30.37 -4.92 -2.89
N SER A 182 31.40 -4.14 -2.57
CA SER A 182 32.66 -4.66 -2.04
C SER A 182 32.64 -4.62 -0.52
N GLY A 183 32.55 -5.78 0.13
CA GLY A 183 32.68 -5.87 1.59
C GLY A 183 31.40 -5.60 2.40
N VAL A 184 30.24 -5.46 1.74
CA VAL A 184 28.93 -5.36 2.42
C VAL A 184 27.85 -6.23 1.79
N GLY A 185 26.96 -6.73 2.63
CA GLY A 185 25.83 -7.57 2.26
C GLY A 185 24.59 -6.77 1.87
N TRP A 186 23.79 -7.33 0.98
CA TRP A 186 22.45 -6.84 0.68
C TRP A 186 21.59 -7.98 0.11
N ILE A 187 20.28 -7.78 0.09
CA ILE A 187 19.30 -8.83 -0.22
C ILE A 187 18.42 -8.42 -1.39
N ARG A 188 18.12 -9.37 -2.28
CA ARG A 188 17.14 -9.20 -3.35
C ARG A 188 16.03 -10.24 -3.26
N TYR A 189 14.81 -9.80 -3.10
CA TYR A 189 13.63 -10.65 -3.24
C TYR A 189 13.08 -10.55 -4.66
N MET A 190 12.89 -11.70 -5.30
CA MET A 190 12.55 -11.81 -6.72
C MET A 190 11.14 -12.35 -6.95
N LYS A 191 10.48 -12.84 -5.89
CA LYS A 191 9.17 -13.49 -5.98
C LYS A 191 8.42 -13.47 -4.65
N ALA A 192 7.10 -13.54 -4.77
CA ALA A 192 6.19 -13.80 -3.66
C ALA A 192 6.20 -15.28 -3.28
N ASP A 193 6.88 -15.63 -2.18
CA ASP A 193 6.90 -16.99 -1.64
C ASP A 193 6.94 -16.94 -0.12
N LYS A 194 5.99 -17.62 0.52
CA LYS A 194 5.85 -17.67 1.98
C LYS A 194 7.08 -18.23 2.69
N LYS A 195 8.01 -18.93 2.02
CA LYS A 195 9.24 -19.42 2.70
C LYS A 195 10.23 -18.30 3.03
N TYR A 196 9.95 -17.09 2.57
CA TYR A 196 10.69 -15.86 2.82
C TYR A 196 10.04 -15.01 3.93
N PHE A 197 8.93 -15.47 4.54
CA PHE A 197 8.26 -14.80 5.66
C PHE A 197 7.59 -15.81 6.63
N PRO A 198 7.34 -15.44 7.89
CA PRO A 198 7.96 -14.34 8.62
C PRO A 198 9.37 -14.71 9.11
N HIS A 199 10.23 -13.71 9.25
CA HIS A 199 11.48 -13.81 9.99
C HIS A 199 11.23 -13.46 11.47
N THR A 200 11.75 -14.29 12.38
CA THR A 200 11.53 -14.21 13.84
C THR A 200 12.83 -14.10 14.65
N GLY A 201 13.98 -14.09 13.97
CA GLY A 201 15.29 -14.04 14.61
C GLY A 201 15.61 -12.64 15.14
N ILE A 202 16.60 -12.55 16.01
CA ILE A 202 17.06 -11.28 16.60
C ILE A 202 17.42 -10.29 15.48
N ALA A 203 17.01 -9.03 15.66
CA ALA A 203 17.35 -7.93 14.78
C ALA A 203 18.85 -7.64 14.81
N ARG A 204 19.45 -7.54 13.63
CA ARG A 204 20.89 -7.32 13.45
C ARG A 204 21.19 -6.84 12.03
N CYS A 205 22.38 -6.34 11.80
CA CYS A 205 22.84 -5.98 10.46
C CYS A 205 23.22 -7.20 9.60
N PHE A 206 23.74 -6.95 8.40
CA PHE A 206 24.29 -7.94 7.49
C PHE A 206 25.76 -8.26 7.81
N ASP A 207 26.04 -8.64 9.06
CA ASP A 207 27.38 -8.99 9.54
C ASP A 207 27.79 -10.41 9.13
N ALA A 208 26.91 -11.37 9.39
CA ALA A 208 27.19 -12.78 9.19
C ALA A 208 25.93 -13.63 8.96
N ILE A 209 26.11 -14.82 8.39
CA ILE A 209 25.03 -15.77 8.13
C ILE A 209 25.35 -17.13 8.73
N ALA A 210 24.36 -17.72 9.41
CA ALA A 210 24.45 -19.07 9.95
C ALA A 210 24.38 -20.12 8.84
N THR A 211 25.36 -21.03 8.77
CA THR A 211 25.41 -22.09 7.73
C THR A 211 24.89 -23.44 8.22
N GLY A 212 24.08 -23.48 9.29
CA GLY A 212 23.41 -24.70 9.80
C GLY A 212 24.32 -25.70 10.52
N SER A 213 25.55 -25.30 10.89
CA SER A 213 26.58 -26.16 11.52
C SER A 213 27.37 -25.42 12.60
N SER A 214 26.71 -24.51 13.34
CA SER A 214 27.33 -23.57 14.31
C SER A 214 28.46 -22.69 13.75
N ARG A 215 28.66 -22.71 12.43
CA ARG A 215 29.58 -21.84 11.70
C ARG A 215 28.83 -20.65 11.11
N THR A 216 29.47 -19.49 11.17
CA THR A 216 29.02 -18.27 10.50
C THR A 216 29.96 -17.95 9.34
N LYS A 217 29.43 -17.31 8.29
CA LYS A 217 30.22 -16.73 7.20
C LYS A 217 29.93 -15.23 7.11
N PRO A 218 30.91 -14.39 6.73
CA PRO A 218 30.67 -12.99 6.42
C PRO A 218 29.54 -12.85 5.40
N PHE A 219 28.72 -11.82 5.58
CA PHE A 219 27.67 -11.48 4.64
C PHE A 219 28.09 -10.25 3.83
N ASP A 220 28.81 -10.48 2.73
CA ASP A 220 29.54 -9.43 2.01
C ASP A 220 29.18 -9.30 0.51
N LYS A 221 28.03 -9.85 0.08
CA LYS A 221 27.52 -9.83 -1.32
C LYS A 221 25.99 -9.92 -1.39
N GLU A 222 25.44 -9.88 -2.61
CA GLU A 222 24.02 -10.13 -2.87
C GLU A 222 23.56 -11.52 -2.39
N ILE A 223 22.43 -11.55 -1.68
CA ILE A 223 21.66 -12.79 -1.45
C ILE A 223 20.26 -12.69 -2.05
N LYS A 224 19.96 -13.63 -2.94
CA LYS A 224 18.66 -13.74 -3.59
C LYS A 224 17.71 -14.61 -2.77
N ASN A 225 16.59 -14.02 -2.36
CA ASN A 225 15.49 -14.67 -1.67
C ASN A 225 15.92 -15.54 -0.46
N PRO A 226 16.45 -14.91 0.60
CA PRO A 226 16.89 -15.60 1.80
C PRO A 226 15.74 -16.37 2.46
N HIS A 227 15.97 -17.64 2.78
CA HIS A 227 14.98 -18.46 3.48
C HIS A 227 14.94 -18.13 4.98
N VAL A 228 13.75 -18.00 5.56
CA VAL A 228 13.54 -17.63 6.99
C VAL A 228 14.32 -18.50 7.98
N LYS A 229 14.32 -19.82 7.78
CA LYS A 229 15.08 -20.79 8.61
C LYS A 229 16.61 -20.64 8.55
N LYS A 230 17.17 -20.04 7.49
CA LYS A 230 18.63 -19.96 7.28
C LYS A 230 19.17 -18.55 7.58
N HIS A 231 18.40 -17.54 7.22
CA HIS A 231 18.77 -16.13 7.33
C HIS A 231 17.74 -15.43 8.20
N ASN A 232 17.60 -15.91 9.44
CA ASN A 232 16.55 -15.42 10.33
C ASN A 232 16.97 -14.08 10.95
N ASN A 233 16.27 -13.01 10.60
CA ASN A 233 16.49 -11.66 11.08
C ASN A 233 15.17 -10.92 10.95
N ARG A 234 14.50 -10.60 12.07
CA ARG A 234 13.17 -10.00 12.08
C ARG A 234 13.17 -8.63 11.40
N LEU A 235 14.18 -7.80 11.67
CA LEU A 235 14.32 -6.45 11.10
C LEU A 235 14.32 -6.48 9.56
N LEU A 236 15.02 -7.45 8.96
CA LEU A 236 14.98 -7.68 7.51
C LEU A 236 13.55 -7.95 7.00
N GLY A 237 12.80 -8.82 7.69
CA GLY A 237 11.43 -9.16 7.32
C GLY A 237 10.48 -7.96 7.48
N GLU A 238 10.61 -7.21 8.56
CA GLU A 238 9.79 -6.01 8.80
C GLU A 238 10.10 -4.90 7.79
N LEU A 239 11.37 -4.63 7.51
CA LEU A 239 11.78 -3.66 6.50
C LEU A 239 11.28 -4.07 5.10
N HIS A 240 11.34 -5.37 4.79
CA HIS A 240 10.79 -5.88 3.54
C HIS A 240 9.28 -5.63 3.43
N ALA A 241 8.53 -5.84 4.51
CA ALA A 241 7.09 -5.57 4.56
C ALA A 241 6.77 -4.06 4.42
N LEU A 242 7.54 -3.19 5.07
CA LEU A 242 7.38 -1.73 4.96
C LEU A 242 7.60 -1.26 3.52
N LYS A 243 8.69 -1.70 2.87
CA LYS A 243 8.97 -1.34 1.48
C LYS A 243 7.88 -1.84 0.54
N LEU A 244 7.30 -3.02 0.80
CA LEU A 244 6.15 -3.52 0.04
C LEU A 244 4.90 -2.65 0.24
N ALA A 245 4.64 -2.15 1.45
CA ALA A 245 3.54 -1.24 1.73
C ALA A 245 3.69 0.08 0.97
N ILE A 246 4.89 0.68 1.00
CA ILE A 246 5.19 1.91 0.26
C ILE A 246 5.01 1.69 -1.24
N ILE A 247 5.60 0.63 -1.81
CA ILE A 247 5.47 0.30 -3.24
C ILE A 247 4.01 0.05 -3.64
N ALA A 248 3.23 -0.60 -2.78
CA ALA A 248 1.82 -0.86 -3.03
C ALA A 248 1.01 0.44 -3.10
N ASN A 249 1.27 1.40 -2.22
CA ASN A 249 0.60 2.70 -2.27
C ASN A 249 1.09 3.54 -3.46
N ASP A 250 2.40 3.64 -3.67
CA ASP A 250 3.01 4.40 -4.79
C ASP A 250 2.50 3.91 -6.17
N SER A 251 2.10 2.64 -6.28
CA SER A 251 1.55 2.05 -7.51
C SER A 251 0.01 2.06 -7.60
N GLY A 252 -0.67 2.62 -6.60
CA GLY A 252 -2.14 2.66 -6.53
C GLY A 252 -2.81 1.32 -6.21
N ALA A 253 -2.08 0.32 -5.72
CA ALA A 253 -2.63 -0.96 -5.30
C ALA A 253 -3.30 -0.90 -3.90
N THR A 254 -3.05 0.17 -3.14
CA THR A 254 -3.72 0.48 -1.87
C THR A 254 -4.08 1.96 -1.81
N GLU A 255 -5.20 2.29 -1.19
CA GLU A 255 -5.53 3.67 -0.83
C GLU A 255 -4.50 4.31 0.12
N PRO A 256 -4.44 5.66 0.14
CA PRO A 256 -5.16 6.59 -0.74
C PRO A 256 -4.47 6.75 -2.10
N LEU A 257 -5.25 7.08 -3.15
CA LEU A 257 -4.75 7.16 -4.55
C LEU A 257 -4.36 8.58 -4.98
N ASP A 258 -4.90 9.60 -4.33
CA ASP A 258 -4.84 11.02 -4.74
C ASP A 258 -4.46 11.96 -3.58
N THR A 259 -3.95 11.43 -2.48
CA THR A 259 -3.47 12.22 -1.33
C THR A 259 -1.99 11.95 -1.05
N THR A 260 -1.46 12.44 0.08
CA THR A 260 -0.07 12.18 0.49
C THR A 260 0.23 10.69 0.44
N ALA A 261 1.31 10.31 -0.24
CA ALA A 261 1.70 8.91 -0.31
C ALA A 261 2.09 8.39 1.08
N LEU A 262 1.83 7.12 1.35
CA LEU A 262 2.19 6.44 2.59
C LEU A 262 3.68 6.64 2.93
N GLY A 263 4.54 6.53 1.92
CA GLY A 263 5.99 6.71 2.09
C GLY A 263 6.40 8.10 2.56
N ASP A 264 5.55 9.11 2.35
CA ASP A 264 5.84 10.51 2.64
C ASP A 264 5.25 10.97 3.98
N LEU A 265 4.48 10.11 4.68
CA LEU A 265 4.04 10.38 6.04
C LEU A 265 5.23 10.44 7.00
N ILE A 266 5.16 11.30 8.00
CA ILE A 266 6.23 11.51 8.99
C ILE A 266 5.99 10.60 10.19
N TYR A 267 7.02 9.85 10.58
CA TYR A 267 7.08 9.13 11.83
C TYR A 267 7.61 10.03 12.95
N ASN A 268 6.87 10.11 14.06
CA ASN A 268 7.31 10.80 15.27
C ASN A 268 6.67 10.17 16.50
N ASP A 269 7.43 9.40 17.27
CA ASP A 269 6.96 8.74 18.47
C ASP A 269 7.24 9.59 19.72
N PHE A 270 6.27 10.44 20.08
CA PHE A 270 6.38 11.27 21.28
C PHE A 270 6.50 10.46 22.58
N ALA A 271 6.12 9.18 22.59
CA ALA A 271 6.31 8.29 23.74
C ALA A 271 7.75 7.77 23.85
N ASN A 272 8.52 7.83 22.75
CA ASN A 272 9.93 7.45 22.68
C ASN A 272 10.74 8.57 21.98
N PRO A 273 11.03 9.69 22.66
CA PRO A 273 11.69 10.84 22.04
C PRO A 273 13.12 10.54 21.58
N THR A 274 13.75 9.47 22.09
CA THR A 274 15.09 9.01 21.71
C THR A 274 15.10 8.10 20.49
N ASP A 275 13.95 7.78 19.89
CA ASP A 275 13.90 6.96 18.68
C ASP A 275 14.70 7.64 17.55
N PRO A 276 15.67 6.94 16.93
CA PRO A 276 16.53 7.52 15.91
C PRO A 276 15.78 7.93 14.63
N CYS A 277 14.57 7.40 14.42
CA CYS A 277 13.73 7.65 13.26
C CYS A 277 12.75 8.83 13.45
N ASN A 278 12.66 9.42 14.64
CA ASN A 278 11.76 10.55 14.87
C ASN A 278 12.06 11.70 13.90
N GLY A 279 11.02 12.19 13.22
CA GLY A 279 11.11 13.24 12.21
C GLY A 279 11.46 12.76 10.80
N PHE A 280 11.63 11.45 10.57
CA PHE A 280 11.79 10.89 9.24
C PHE A 280 10.44 10.61 8.58
N THR A 281 10.37 10.76 7.26
CA THR A 281 9.32 10.13 6.46
C THR A 281 9.46 8.60 6.50
N LEU A 282 8.38 7.85 6.25
CA LEU A 282 8.46 6.38 6.24
C LEU A 282 9.49 5.86 5.22
N ARG A 283 9.68 6.56 4.11
CA ARG A 283 10.72 6.26 3.11
C ARG A 283 12.12 6.51 3.65
N GLN A 284 12.32 7.59 4.40
CA GLN A 284 13.58 7.85 5.10
C GLN A 284 13.85 6.83 6.20
N VAL A 285 12.84 6.39 6.95
CA VAL A 285 12.98 5.26 7.91
C VAL A 285 13.48 4.00 7.20
N ALA A 286 12.89 3.66 6.05
CA ALA A 286 13.32 2.52 5.26
C ALA A 286 14.77 2.67 4.76
N GLY A 287 15.14 3.85 4.25
CA GLY A 287 16.50 4.13 3.77
C GLY A 287 17.56 4.17 4.86
N PHE A 288 17.22 4.72 6.04
CA PHE A 288 18.08 4.69 7.22
C PHE A 288 18.34 3.25 7.66
N THR A 289 17.30 2.43 7.67
CA THR A 289 17.42 1.02 8.03
C THR A 289 18.17 0.19 6.99
N ASP A 290 17.96 0.45 5.69
CA ASP A 290 18.75 -0.17 4.61
C ASP A 290 20.26 0.13 4.81
N SER A 291 20.59 1.38 5.14
CA SER A 291 21.98 1.78 5.42
C SER A 291 22.53 1.12 6.68
N ALA A 292 21.76 1.10 7.77
CA ALA A 292 22.14 0.42 9.02
C ALA A 292 22.42 -1.07 8.79
N LEU A 293 21.53 -1.76 8.06
CA LEU A 293 21.69 -3.17 7.77
C LEU A 293 22.94 -3.45 6.94
N THR A 294 23.24 -2.61 5.95
CA THR A 294 24.39 -2.80 5.05
C THR A 294 25.72 -2.43 5.71
N TYR A 295 25.78 -1.33 6.47
CA TYR A 295 27.02 -0.76 6.97
C TYR A 295 27.32 -1.05 8.44
N CYS A 296 26.77 -2.13 9.01
CA CYS A 296 27.10 -2.74 10.32
C CYS A 296 28.01 -1.93 11.26
N ASN A 297 29.33 -2.08 11.10
CA ASN A 297 30.36 -1.55 12.01
C ASN A 297 30.66 -0.06 11.81
N HIS A 298 30.14 0.53 10.75
CA HIS A 298 30.28 1.94 10.38
C HIS A 298 28.99 2.73 10.66
N PHE A 299 27.94 2.04 11.10
CA PHE A 299 26.62 2.62 11.32
C PHE A 299 26.27 2.59 12.80
N ASP A 300 26.46 3.74 13.45
CA ASP A 300 26.15 4.05 14.85
C ASP A 300 26.76 3.08 15.88
N LEU A 301 27.63 3.58 16.77
CA LEU A 301 28.24 2.79 17.86
C LEU A 301 27.21 2.39 18.96
N ASN A 302 25.93 2.66 18.73
CA ASN A 302 24.83 2.34 19.63
C ASN A 302 24.47 0.84 19.55
N PRO A 303 24.67 0.06 20.64
CA PRO A 303 24.37 -1.38 20.65
C PRO A 303 22.88 -1.70 20.48
N ASP A 304 21.98 -0.76 20.78
CA ASP A 304 20.53 -0.97 20.74
C ASP A 304 19.89 -0.57 19.41
N LEU A 305 20.66 0.00 18.46
CA LEU A 305 20.12 0.57 17.22
C LEU A 305 19.21 -0.43 16.47
N TYR A 306 19.67 -1.66 16.23
CA TYR A 306 18.89 -2.63 15.45
C TYR A 306 17.61 -3.07 16.14
N ALA A 307 17.62 -3.13 17.48
CA ALA A 307 16.41 -3.40 18.26
C ALA A 307 15.44 -2.22 18.20
N GLN A 308 15.96 -0.99 18.25
CA GLN A 308 15.16 0.23 18.06
C GLN A 308 14.53 0.25 16.66
N LEU A 309 15.30 0.05 15.60
CA LEU A 309 14.80 -0.01 14.22
C LEU A 309 13.74 -1.11 14.02
N ASP A 310 13.93 -2.29 14.63
CA ASP A 310 12.93 -3.38 14.57
C ASP A 310 11.62 -2.98 15.25
N ALA A 311 11.71 -2.30 16.40
CA ALA A 311 10.55 -1.78 17.10
C ALA A 311 9.85 -0.68 16.29
N THR A 312 10.59 0.31 15.76
CA THR A 312 10.07 1.40 14.93
C THR A 312 9.33 0.87 13.71
N ILE A 313 9.97 0.01 12.91
CA ILE A 313 9.35 -0.53 11.68
C ILE A 313 8.19 -1.45 12.01
N GLY A 314 8.31 -2.32 13.03
CA GLY A 314 7.21 -3.18 13.47
C GLY A 314 5.99 -2.35 13.90
N LYS A 315 6.21 -1.21 14.56
CA LYS A 315 5.17 -0.26 14.94
C LYS A 315 4.50 0.37 13.72
N ILE A 316 5.29 0.84 12.75
CA ILE A 316 4.78 1.40 11.48
C ILE A 316 3.98 0.35 10.70
N ASN A 317 4.49 -0.87 10.54
CA ASN A 317 3.82 -1.94 9.81
C ASN A 317 2.48 -2.34 10.43
N SER A 318 2.34 -2.17 11.74
CA SER A 318 1.11 -2.45 12.49
C SER A 318 0.14 -1.28 12.55
N ALA A 319 0.58 -0.06 12.19
CA ALA A 319 -0.18 1.17 12.36
C ALA A 319 -1.48 1.20 11.54
N PHE A 320 -1.44 0.66 10.32
CA PHE A 320 -2.55 0.59 9.39
C PHE A 320 -2.81 -0.86 8.94
N ASP A 321 -2.50 -1.85 9.78
CA ASP A 321 -2.86 -3.25 9.52
C ASP A 321 -4.34 -3.49 9.83
N GLY A 322 -4.93 -4.53 9.22
CA GLY A 322 -6.33 -4.87 9.42
C GLY A 322 -6.92 -5.72 8.30
N GLU A 323 -8.23 -5.98 8.39
CA GLU A 323 -8.93 -6.84 7.41
C GLU A 323 -8.70 -6.35 5.98
N TYR A 324 -8.44 -7.29 5.08
CA TYR A 324 -8.16 -7.03 3.67
C TYR A 324 -9.48 -6.90 2.90
N ILE A 325 -9.80 -5.67 2.49
CA ILE A 325 -11.01 -5.36 1.74
C ILE A 325 -10.60 -4.84 0.36
N ALA A 326 -11.04 -5.52 -0.71
CA ALA A 326 -10.82 -5.03 -2.08
C ALA A 326 -11.86 -3.99 -2.44
N ILE A 327 -11.41 -2.85 -2.97
CA ILE A 327 -12.25 -1.85 -3.63
C ILE A 327 -12.53 -2.27 -5.06
N SER A 328 -11.50 -2.78 -5.74
CA SER A 328 -11.58 -3.27 -7.10
C SER A 328 -10.61 -4.43 -7.29
N PHE A 329 -10.95 -5.35 -8.20
CA PHE A 329 -10.06 -6.45 -8.63
C PHE A 329 -9.40 -6.18 -9.99
N ILE A 330 -9.94 -5.23 -10.77
CA ILE A 330 -9.44 -4.83 -12.08
C ILE A 330 -9.66 -3.31 -12.26
N PRO A 331 -8.65 -2.44 -12.04
CA PRO A 331 -7.35 -2.76 -11.45
C PRO A 331 -7.50 -3.23 -10.00
N PHE A 332 -6.55 -4.02 -9.49
CA PHE A 332 -6.60 -4.50 -8.11
C PHE A 332 -6.24 -3.37 -7.14
N VAL A 333 -7.16 -3.03 -6.23
CA VAL A 333 -7.01 -1.97 -5.24
C VAL A 333 -7.58 -2.43 -3.90
N LEU A 334 -6.81 -2.28 -2.83
CA LEU A 334 -7.24 -2.53 -1.46
C LEU A 334 -7.60 -1.22 -0.74
N ALA A 335 -8.67 -1.28 0.06
CA ALA A 335 -9.11 -0.16 0.90
C ALA A 335 -8.15 0.09 2.06
N GLY A 336 -8.01 1.36 2.46
CA GLY A 336 -7.33 1.72 3.70
C GLY A 336 -8.08 1.19 4.93
N THR A 337 -7.36 0.97 6.03
CA THR A 337 -7.91 0.47 7.30
C THR A 337 -8.22 1.62 8.26
N HIS A 338 -7.20 2.42 8.55
CA HIS A 338 -7.18 3.45 9.58
C HIS A 338 -6.84 4.80 8.97
N THR A 339 -7.37 5.86 9.57
CA THR A 339 -6.98 7.24 9.20
C THR A 339 -5.70 7.62 9.94
N VAL A 340 -4.95 8.61 9.42
CA VAL A 340 -3.74 9.08 10.12
C VAL A 340 -4.05 9.65 11.51
N ALA A 341 -5.24 10.24 11.69
CA ALA A 341 -5.68 10.76 12.99
C ALA A 341 -5.84 9.66 14.07
N GLU A 342 -6.01 8.40 13.67
CA GLU A 342 -6.09 7.25 14.58
C GLU A 342 -4.71 6.72 14.99
N VAL A 343 -3.63 7.16 14.32
CA VAL A 343 -2.26 6.70 14.56
C VAL A 343 -1.44 7.83 15.21
N PRO A 344 -1.18 7.78 16.53
CA PRO A 344 -0.64 8.94 17.25
C PRO A 344 0.83 9.27 16.95
N PHE A 345 1.56 8.39 16.28
CA PHE A 345 2.99 8.52 15.96
C PHE A 345 3.27 8.64 14.45
N ILE A 346 2.22 8.74 13.62
CA ILE A 346 2.34 9.01 12.20
C ILE A 346 1.53 10.26 11.92
N HIS A 347 2.12 11.19 11.19
CA HIS A 347 1.51 12.47 10.87
C HIS A 347 1.54 12.70 9.37
N PRO A 348 0.53 13.38 8.81
CA PRO A 348 0.70 13.93 7.47
C PRO A 348 1.92 14.84 7.50
N ASN A 349 2.76 14.76 6.48
CA ASN A 349 3.86 15.69 6.30
C ASN A 349 3.26 17.09 6.15
N PRO A 350 3.41 18.01 7.13
CA PRO A 350 2.87 19.33 6.95
C PRO A 350 3.85 20.08 6.04
N SER A 351 3.33 20.73 5.00
CA SER A 351 3.75 22.13 4.90
C SER A 351 3.23 22.82 6.18
N PRO A 352 4.04 23.48 7.04
CA PRO A 352 5.49 23.60 7.09
C PRO A 352 6.08 23.41 8.52
N VAL A 353 6.50 22.21 8.96
CA VAL A 353 7.47 22.01 10.08
C VAL A 353 7.95 20.54 10.10
N PRO A 354 9.16 20.20 10.58
CA PRO A 354 10.49 20.78 10.42
C PRO A 354 11.25 20.05 9.29
N MET A 355 12.43 20.54 8.93
CA MET A 355 13.43 19.84 8.11
C MET A 355 13.45 18.35 8.50
N THR A 356 12.96 17.47 7.62
CA THR A 356 13.17 16.03 7.80
C THR A 356 14.65 15.85 8.06
N ARG A 357 15.00 15.32 9.23
CA ARG A 357 16.39 15.03 9.58
C ARG A 357 16.96 14.25 8.39
N ARG A 358 18.07 14.71 7.79
CA ARG A 358 18.68 13.98 6.67
C ARG A 358 19.04 12.59 7.18
N VAL A 359 18.69 11.56 6.40
CA VAL A 359 19.09 10.19 6.69
C VAL A 359 20.62 10.14 6.61
N PRO A 360 21.33 9.71 7.67
CA PRO A 360 22.74 9.35 7.54
C PRO A 360 22.87 8.26 6.48
N GLN A 361 23.39 8.61 5.30
CA GLN A 361 23.83 7.63 4.31
C GLN A 361 25.32 7.42 4.52
N PHE A 362 25.70 6.22 4.94
CA PHE A 362 27.10 5.80 4.98
C PHE A 362 27.44 5.14 3.64
N SER A 363 28.67 5.31 3.17
CA SER A 363 29.30 4.53 2.10
C SER A 363 30.66 4.11 2.60
N ILE A 364 31.17 2.94 2.20
CA ILE A 364 32.49 2.43 2.66
C ILE A 364 33.64 3.24 2.05
N ILE A 365 33.33 4.21 1.21
CA ILE A 365 34.32 5.01 0.52
C ILE A 365 34.44 6.35 1.24
N ASP A 366 35.44 6.44 2.11
CA ASP A 366 36.12 7.69 2.44
C ASP A 366 36.95 8.15 1.22
N GLN A 367 36.24 8.50 0.16
CA GLN A 367 36.78 9.26 -0.97
C GLN A 367 35.76 10.34 -1.25
N ALA A 368 36.25 11.58 -1.26
CA ALA A 368 35.62 12.71 -1.92
C ALA A 368 34.89 12.24 -3.21
N PRO A 369 33.65 12.68 -3.45
CA PRO A 369 32.89 12.21 -4.59
C PRO A 369 33.68 12.34 -5.88
N GLU A 370 33.76 11.32 -6.74
CA GLU A 370 34.62 11.45 -7.93
C GLU A 370 34.06 12.41 -9.00
N GLN A 371 32.77 12.77 -8.93
CA GLN A 371 32.07 13.49 -9.99
C GLN A 371 31.15 14.60 -9.48
N PHE A 372 31.24 15.75 -10.15
CA PHE A 372 30.32 16.86 -9.96
C PHE A 372 28.92 16.52 -10.48
N ILE A 373 27.88 16.85 -9.71
CA ILE A 373 26.49 16.70 -10.12
C ILE A 373 25.75 18.00 -9.79
N LEU A 374 24.99 18.56 -10.74
CA LEU A 374 23.94 19.53 -10.47
C LEU A 374 22.59 18.84 -10.69
N ALA A 375 21.91 18.51 -9.60
CA ALA A 375 20.63 17.81 -9.62
C ALA A 375 19.52 18.72 -10.17
N GLN A 376 18.42 18.11 -10.56
CA GLN A 376 17.19 18.83 -10.88
C GLN A 376 16.58 19.35 -9.58
N ASN A 377 16.20 20.62 -9.53
CA ASN A 377 15.56 21.19 -8.35
C ASN A 377 14.27 20.41 -7.99
N TYR A 378 14.02 20.20 -6.70
CA TYR A 378 12.85 19.48 -6.21
C TYR A 378 12.11 20.30 -5.15
N PRO A 379 10.78 20.46 -5.26
CA PRO A 379 9.92 20.03 -6.38
C PRO A 379 10.22 20.80 -7.69
N ASN A 380 9.84 20.24 -8.85
CA ASN A 380 9.78 20.94 -10.14
C ASN A 380 8.67 20.31 -11.02
N PRO A 381 7.56 21.02 -11.33
CA PRO A 381 7.27 22.41 -10.99
C PRO A 381 7.17 22.69 -9.48
N PHE A 382 7.46 23.93 -9.05
CA PHE A 382 7.48 24.33 -7.63
C PHE A 382 6.59 25.55 -7.34
N ASN A 383 6.19 25.71 -6.07
CA ASN A 383 5.40 26.86 -5.60
C ASN A 383 5.60 27.13 -4.09
N PRO A 384 6.13 28.30 -3.69
CA PRO A 384 7.17 29.08 -4.36
C PRO A 384 8.59 28.60 -3.99
N ILE A 385 8.71 27.54 -3.17
CA ILE A 385 9.99 27.05 -2.63
C ILE A 385 10.44 25.79 -3.38
N THR A 386 11.74 25.71 -3.68
CA THR A 386 12.39 24.51 -4.24
C THR A 386 13.79 24.36 -3.70
N THR A 387 14.33 23.15 -3.69
CA THR A 387 15.70 22.87 -3.24
C THR A 387 16.56 22.53 -4.44
N ILE A 388 17.74 23.15 -4.53
CA ILE A 388 18.77 22.87 -5.55
C ILE A 388 19.87 22.05 -4.88
N GLU A 389 20.04 20.82 -5.33
CA GLU A 389 21.11 19.93 -4.85
C GLU A 389 22.26 19.89 -5.86
N PHE A 390 23.48 19.92 -5.34
CA PHE A 390 24.68 19.72 -6.14
C PHE A 390 25.75 18.99 -5.34
N ASN A 391 26.58 18.22 -6.03
CA ASN A 391 27.65 17.45 -5.42
C ASN A 391 28.99 17.99 -5.90
N LEU A 392 29.90 18.28 -4.96
CA LEU A 392 31.23 18.78 -5.24
C LEU A 392 32.26 17.65 -5.11
N PRO A 393 33.12 17.41 -6.12
CA PRO A 393 34.10 16.34 -6.05
C PRO A 393 35.38 16.69 -5.27
N GLU A 394 35.54 17.97 -4.94
CA GLU A 394 36.62 18.53 -4.12
C GLU A 394 36.14 19.86 -3.51
N PRO A 395 36.75 20.35 -2.42
CA PRO A 395 36.41 21.67 -1.86
C PRO A 395 36.53 22.73 -2.95
N SER A 396 35.55 23.63 -3.04
CA SER A 396 35.40 24.55 -4.17
C SER A 396 34.87 25.92 -3.74
N ILE A 397 35.25 26.97 -4.48
CA ILE A 397 34.59 28.28 -4.40
C ILE A 397 33.38 28.26 -5.33
N VAL A 398 32.18 28.40 -4.78
CA VAL A 398 30.90 28.21 -5.48
C VAL A 398 30.17 29.54 -5.64
N THR A 399 29.54 29.72 -6.80
CA THR A 399 28.56 30.77 -7.08
C THR A 399 27.33 30.12 -7.71
N LEU A 400 26.15 30.27 -7.10
CA LEU A 400 24.88 29.72 -7.57
C LEU A 400 23.89 30.86 -7.77
N LYS A 401 23.43 31.06 -9.01
CA LYS A 401 22.54 32.16 -9.39
C LYS A 401 21.32 31.65 -10.15
N VAL A 402 20.21 32.36 -10.00
CA VAL A 402 18.94 32.12 -10.69
C VAL A 402 18.70 33.21 -11.74
N TYR A 403 18.22 32.80 -12.90
CA TYR A 403 18.01 33.62 -14.09
C TYR A 403 16.59 33.47 -14.62
N ASN A 404 16.03 34.53 -15.17
CA ASN A 404 14.79 34.48 -15.95
C ASN A 404 15.07 34.12 -17.43
N LEU A 405 14.00 34.02 -18.24
CA LEU A 405 14.09 33.71 -19.68
C LEU A 405 14.93 34.72 -20.50
N LEU A 406 15.09 35.96 -20.02
CA LEU A 406 15.90 37.00 -20.66
C LEU A 406 17.38 36.94 -20.24
N GLY A 407 17.76 35.98 -19.38
CA GLY A 407 19.11 35.86 -18.85
C GLY A 407 19.46 36.88 -17.76
N GLN A 408 18.45 37.56 -17.18
CA GLN A 408 18.68 38.47 -16.06
C GLN A 408 18.73 37.67 -14.75
N VAL A 409 19.69 37.98 -13.88
CA VAL A 409 19.78 37.40 -12.54
C VAL A 409 18.60 37.90 -11.71
N VAL A 410 17.79 36.98 -11.19
CA VAL A 410 16.63 37.27 -10.33
C VAL A 410 16.88 36.87 -8.88
N ALA A 411 17.85 36.00 -8.62
CA ALA A 411 18.33 35.70 -7.28
C ALA A 411 19.78 35.20 -7.31
N THR A 412 20.52 35.48 -6.25
CA THR A 412 21.83 34.89 -5.96
C THR A 412 21.68 34.05 -4.71
N LEU A 413 21.98 32.76 -4.80
CA LEU A 413 21.79 31.79 -3.72
C LEU A 413 23.10 31.50 -2.99
N ILE A 414 24.22 31.50 -3.73
CA ILE A 414 25.58 31.45 -3.19
C ILE A 414 26.40 32.46 -3.99
N GLU A 415 27.19 33.30 -3.33
CA GLU A 415 28.12 34.23 -3.99
C GLU A 415 29.54 34.02 -3.48
N HIS A 416 30.35 33.35 -4.30
CA HIS A 416 31.79 33.20 -4.05
C HIS A 416 32.14 32.61 -2.67
N GLU A 417 31.41 31.59 -2.24
CA GLU A 417 31.60 30.95 -0.93
C GLU A 417 32.48 29.70 -1.07
N ALA A 418 33.38 29.48 -0.11
CA ALA A 418 34.15 28.24 -0.01
C ALA A 418 33.27 27.14 0.60
N ILE A 419 33.12 26.03 -0.12
CA ILE A 419 32.26 24.91 0.25
C ILE A 419 33.08 23.62 0.17
N GLU A 420 33.01 22.80 1.22
CA GLU A 420 33.66 21.49 1.28
C GLU A 420 33.11 20.53 0.22
N ASP A 421 33.88 19.49 -0.12
CA ASP A 421 33.43 18.44 -1.01
C ASP A 421 32.25 17.63 -0.43
N GLY A 422 31.55 16.92 -1.31
CA GLY A 422 30.34 16.20 -0.94
C GLY A 422 29.04 16.84 -1.43
N GLU A 423 27.93 16.31 -0.93
CA GLU A 423 26.59 16.71 -1.33
C GLU A 423 26.15 17.98 -0.60
N GLN A 424 25.81 18.99 -1.39
CA GLN A 424 25.39 20.31 -0.97
C GLN A 424 23.96 20.57 -1.43
N SER A 425 23.25 21.43 -0.71
CA SER A 425 21.83 21.69 -0.99
C SER A 425 21.48 23.09 -0.52
N VAL A 426 20.77 23.83 -1.38
CA VAL A 426 20.41 25.23 -1.15
C VAL A 426 18.94 25.42 -1.47
N ASP A 427 18.20 26.00 -0.52
CA ASP A 427 16.80 26.34 -0.72
C ASP A 427 16.65 27.65 -1.49
N PHE A 428 15.67 27.68 -2.39
CA PHE A 428 15.31 28.85 -3.16
C PHE A 428 13.83 29.20 -2.97
N ASP A 429 13.56 30.37 -2.37
CA ASP A 429 12.23 30.95 -2.27
C ASP A 429 11.98 31.97 -3.40
N ALA A 430 11.05 31.63 -4.30
CA ALA A 430 10.61 32.48 -5.40
C ALA A 430 9.30 33.24 -5.11
N SER A 431 8.98 33.48 -3.83
CA SER A 431 7.76 34.17 -3.38
C SER A 431 7.57 35.56 -3.99
N THR A 432 8.64 36.21 -4.44
CA THR A 432 8.63 37.52 -5.11
C THR A 432 8.59 37.46 -6.64
N LEU A 433 8.75 36.28 -7.25
CA LEU A 433 8.82 36.09 -8.71
C LEU A 433 7.48 35.68 -9.34
N THR A 434 7.25 35.94 -10.62
CA THR A 434 6.00 35.51 -11.30
C THR A 434 6.07 34.06 -11.78
N SER A 435 4.94 33.37 -11.91
CA SER A 435 4.89 32.03 -12.56
C SER A 435 5.59 32.05 -13.92
N GLY A 436 6.38 31.02 -14.22
CA GLY A 436 7.18 30.99 -15.43
C GLY A 436 8.38 30.04 -15.37
N ILE A 437 9.17 30.05 -16.43
CA ILE A 437 10.39 29.25 -16.55
C ILE A 437 11.58 30.08 -16.07
N TYR A 438 12.40 29.46 -15.23
CA TYR A 438 13.66 30.02 -14.73
C TYR A 438 14.79 29.03 -14.96
N PHE A 439 16.02 29.50 -14.83
CA PHE A 439 17.22 28.68 -14.88
C PHE A 439 18.07 28.96 -13.65
N TYR A 440 18.72 27.94 -13.10
CA TYR A 440 19.78 28.15 -12.13
C TYR A 440 21.10 27.67 -12.74
N LYS A 441 22.14 28.45 -12.49
CA LYS A 441 23.51 28.21 -12.94
C LYS A 441 24.42 28.16 -11.73
N ILE A 442 25.23 27.13 -11.67
CA ILE A 442 26.32 27.01 -10.71
C ILE A 442 27.65 27.13 -11.43
N ASP A 443 28.54 27.92 -10.82
CA ASP A 443 29.94 28.07 -11.18
C ASP A 443 30.74 27.64 -9.94
N ALA A 444 31.51 26.56 -10.05
CA ALA A 444 32.34 26.04 -8.95
C ALA A 444 33.80 25.95 -9.38
N GLN A 445 34.71 26.48 -8.56
CA GLN A 445 36.16 26.45 -8.80
C GLN A 445 36.83 25.64 -7.69
N GLY A 446 37.31 24.45 -8.04
CA GLY A 446 38.01 23.56 -7.12
C GLY A 446 39.24 24.22 -6.50
N THR A 447 39.35 24.14 -5.18
CA THR A 447 40.50 24.55 -4.38
C THR A 447 41.31 23.36 -3.86
N GLY A 448 40.85 22.13 -4.14
CA GLY A 448 41.55 20.88 -3.84
C GLY A 448 42.66 20.53 -4.86
N GLU A 449 43.08 19.26 -4.86
CA GLU A 449 44.20 18.79 -5.69
C GLU A 449 43.89 18.79 -7.20
N LYS A 450 42.62 18.66 -7.61
CA LYS A 450 42.22 18.55 -9.02
C LYS A 450 41.96 19.93 -9.65
N GLN A 451 41.71 20.97 -8.85
CA GLN A 451 41.46 22.36 -9.25
C GLN A 451 40.51 22.52 -10.45
N GLN A 452 39.42 21.75 -10.47
CA GLN A 452 38.50 21.73 -11.61
C GLN A 452 37.61 22.97 -11.64
N GLN A 453 37.43 23.53 -12.83
CA GLN A 453 36.43 24.57 -13.06
C GLN A 453 35.16 23.95 -13.64
N ILE A 454 34.05 24.17 -12.95
CA ILE A 454 32.77 23.53 -13.23
C ILE A 454 31.71 24.59 -13.50
N HIS A 455 30.96 24.38 -14.57
CA HIS A 455 29.82 25.20 -14.96
C HIS A 455 28.64 24.31 -15.33
N ALA A 456 27.50 24.47 -14.67
CA ALA A 456 26.29 23.72 -15.01
C ALA A 456 25.03 24.58 -14.89
N VAL A 457 24.06 24.30 -15.75
CA VAL A 457 22.78 25.02 -15.83
C VAL A 457 21.64 24.03 -15.86
N ARG A 458 20.56 24.33 -15.14
CA ARG A 458 19.32 23.55 -15.14
C ARG A 458 18.11 24.47 -15.21
N ARG A 459 17.02 23.94 -15.73
CA ARG A 459 15.74 24.65 -15.90
C ARG A 459 14.79 24.29 -14.76
N MET A 460 14.03 25.26 -14.27
CA MET A 460 12.97 25.07 -13.28
C MET A 460 11.68 25.79 -13.68
N ILE A 461 10.54 25.31 -13.19
CA ILE A 461 9.20 25.82 -13.53
C ILE A 461 8.50 26.25 -12.25
N LEU A 462 8.23 27.55 -12.11
CA LEU A 462 7.46 28.12 -11.01
C LEU A 462 5.98 28.20 -11.39
N VAL A 463 5.10 27.66 -10.56
CA VAL A 463 3.64 27.68 -10.77
C VAL A 463 2.96 28.24 -9.53
N LYS A 464 2.67 29.54 -9.53
CA LYS A 464 1.83 30.20 -8.52
C LYS A 464 0.35 30.12 -8.83
#